data_AF-A0A497NHH4-F1
#
_entry.id   AF-A0A497NHH4-F1
#
_cell.length_a   1.000
_cell.length_b   1.000
_cell.length_c   1.000
_cell.angle_alpha   90.00
_cell.angle_beta   90.00
_cell.angle_gamma   90.00
#
_symmetry.space_group_name_H-M   'P 1'
#
loop_
_entity.id
_entity.type
_entity.pdbx_description
1 polymer ?
#
loop_
_entity_poly.entity_id
_entity_poly.type
_entity_poly.pdbx_seq_one_letter_code
_entity_poly.pdbx_strand_id
1 'polypeptide(L)'
;GRIRATLDIDVAVMVETEEEELEKLREWLLSKSFDVELFSPRNPCFVAVDSEKGIEIKVWLKPDGIVFDQETLKRRKRAKLDNDLEAWIISPEDFIVNKLARPDRGAVDEQDVKSVLTRQRDKLDEDYLKKRAKNAGVLKVLETIQKL
;
A
#
# COMPACT_ATOMS: atom_id res chain seq x y z
N GLY A 1 4.24 1.59 12.81
CA GLY A 1 4.78 2.72 12.03
C GLY A 1 4.90 3.94 12.92
N ARG A 2 5.47 5.02 12.38
CA ARG A 2 5.55 6.34 13.02
C ARG A 2 4.28 7.14 12.71
N ILE A 3 3.67 7.74 13.72
CA ILE A 3 2.55 8.68 13.51
C ILE A 3 3.16 10.02 13.07
N ARG A 4 2.74 10.50 11.91
CA ARG A 4 3.09 11.80 11.33
C ARG A 4 2.04 12.21 10.32
N ALA A 5 1.98 13.49 9.98
CA ALA A 5 1.16 13.94 8.86
C ALA A 5 1.63 13.30 7.55
N THR A 6 0.66 12.97 6.69
CA THR A 6 0.83 12.59 5.29
C THR A 6 -0.12 13.44 4.46
N LEU A 7 0.29 13.81 3.25
CA LEU A 7 -0.49 14.70 2.39
C LEU A 7 -1.37 13.92 1.40
N ASP A 8 -0.96 12.69 1.08
CA ASP A 8 -1.60 11.79 0.14
C ASP A 8 -2.24 10.58 0.84
N ILE A 9 -3.27 10.03 0.18
CA ILE A 9 -3.90 8.76 0.55
C ILE A 9 -3.54 7.73 -0.51
N ASP A 10 -2.89 6.63 -0.12
CA ASP A 10 -2.65 5.49 -0.99
C ASP A 10 -3.72 4.42 -0.78
N VAL A 11 -4.43 4.04 -1.85
CA VAL A 11 -5.42 2.96 -1.85
C VAL A 11 -5.02 1.91 -2.86
N ALA A 12 -4.99 0.65 -2.42
CA ALA A 12 -4.69 -0.49 -3.27
C ALA A 12 -5.99 -1.19 -3.70
N VAL A 13 -6.21 -1.35 -5.00
CA VAL A 13 -7.43 -1.93 -5.58
C VAL A 13 -7.08 -3.15 -6.42
N MET A 14 -7.80 -4.24 -6.20
CA MET A 14 -7.76 -5.43 -7.03
C MET A 14 -8.99 -5.43 -7.92
N VAL A 15 -8.77 -5.46 -9.24
CA VAL A 15 -9.80 -5.67 -10.27
C VAL A 15 -9.56 -7.04 -10.91
N GLU A 16 -10.63 -7.82 -11.08
CA GLU A 16 -10.58 -9.15 -11.70
C GLU A 16 -10.52 -9.06 -13.23
N THR A 17 -11.27 -8.12 -13.83
CA THR A 17 -11.19 -7.80 -15.26
C THR A 17 -10.60 -6.40 -15.46
N GLU A 18 -9.31 -6.37 -15.83
CA GLU A 18 -8.50 -5.12 -15.82
C GLU A 18 -9.10 -3.96 -16.64
N GLU A 19 -9.89 -4.21 -17.69
CA GLU A 19 -10.47 -3.14 -18.50
C GLU A 19 -11.89 -2.74 -18.06
N GLU A 20 -12.82 -3.69 -17.96
CA GLU A 20 -14.23 -3.37 -17.70
C GLU A 20 -14.48 -2.88 -16.27
N GLU A 21 -13.93 -3.56 -15.26
CA GLU A 21 -14.12 -3.17 -13.86
C GLU A 21 -13.35 -1.89 -13.52
N LEU A 22 -12.20 -1.68 -14.17
CA LEU A 22 -11.43 -0.47 -13.98
C LEU A 22 -12.14 0.75 -14.59
N GLU A 23 -12.79 0.60 -15.74
CA GLU A 23 -13.61 1.67 -16.31
C GLU A 23 -14.83 1.95 -15.43
N LYS A 24 -15.50 0.93 -14.89
CA LYS A 24 -16.59 1.12 -13.90
C LYS A 24 -16.12 1.89 -12.66
N LEU A 25 -14.92 1.60 -12.16
CA LEU A 25 -14.32 2.34 -11.05
C LEU A 25 -14.09 3.81 -11.44
N ARG A 26 -13.58 4.07 -12.64
CA ARG A 26 -13.37 5.43 -13.15
C ARG A 26 -14.69 6.20 -13.28
N GLU A 27 -15.70 5.62 -13.89
CA GLU A 27 -17.03 6.22 -14.02
C GLU A 27 -17.65 6.50 -12.64
N TRP A 28 -17.48 5.58 -11.69
CA TRP A 28 -17.93 5.78 -10.33
C TRP A 28 -17.21 6.95 -9.65
N LEU A 29 -15.88 7.07 -9.76
CA LEU A 29 -15.11 8.20 -9.23
C LEU A 29 -15.57 9.53 -9.83
N LEU A 30 -15.73 9.60 -11.15
CA LEU A 30 -16.24 10.79 -11.84
C LEU A 30 -17.65 11.18 -11.34
N SER A 31 -18.51 10.19 -11.08
CA SER A 31 -19.85 10.43 -10.50
C SER A 31 -19.83 10.96 -9.06
N LYS A 32 -18.68 10.88 -8.38
CA LYS A 32 -18.46 11.33 -7.00
C LYS A 32 -17.66 12.63 -6.91
N SER A 33 -17.59 13.40 -7.99
CA SER A 33 -16.83 14.66 -8.06
C SER A 33 -15.33 14.46 -7.83
N PHE A 34 -14.78 13.36 -8.36
CA PHE A 34 -13.34 13.18 -8.48
C PHE A 34 -12.91 13.37 -9.93
N ASP A 35 -11.82 14.11 -10.13
CA ASP A 35 -11.08 14.08 -11.37
C ASP A 35 -10.15 12.86 -11.39
N VAL A 36 -9.99 12.23 -12.55
CA VAL A 36 -9.15 11.02 -12.70
C VAL A 36 -8.02 11.29 -13.68
N GLU A 37 -6.79 11.32 -13.16
CA GLU A 37 -5.57 11.62 -13.90
C GLU A 37 -4.70 10.37 -14.08
N LEU A 38 -3.92 10.35 -15.17
CA LEU A 38 -2.98 9.27 -15.51
C LEU A 38 -3.62 7.86 -15.57
N PHE A 39 -4.93 7.81 -15.83
CA PHE A 39 -5.69 6.58 -15.90
C PHE A 39 -5.26 5.70 -17.07
N SER A 40 -4.78 4.49 -16.76
CA SER A 40 -4.54 3.45 -17.74
C SER A 40 -4.50 2.10 -17.04
N PRO A 41 -5.10 1.04 -17.62
CA PRO A 41 -4.92 -0.34 -17.12
C PRO A 41 -3.45 -0.79 -17.14
N ARG A 42 -2.61 -0.14 -17.95
CA ARG A 42 -1.17 -0.44 -18.07
C ARG A 42 -0.33 0.27 -17.01
N ASN A 43 -0.86 1.32 -16.39
CA ASN A 43 -0.16 2.04 -15.34
C ASN A 43 -0.36 1.31 -14.01
N PRO A 44 0.68 1.18 -13.16
CA PRO A 44 0.53 0.54 -11.86
C PRO A 44 -0.30 1.37 -10.88
N CYS A 45 -0.47 2.66 -11.16
CA CYS A 45 -1.20 3.63 -10.36
C CYS A 45 -1.84 4.70 -11.25
N PHE A 46 -2.98 5.23 -10.82
CA PHE A 46 -3.56 6.48 -11.32
C PHE A 46 -3.91 7.39 -10.13
N VAL A 47 -4.28 8.65 -10.40
CA VAL A 47 -4.61 9.61 -9.35
C VAL A 47 -6.09 9.98 -9.45
N ALA A 48 -6.78 9.95 -8.31
CA ALA A 48 -8.12 10.50 -8.16
C ALA A 48 -8.01 11.76 -7.28
N VAL A 49 -8.47 12.91 -7.79
CA VAL A 49 -8.42 14.20 -7.09
C VAL A 49 -9.83 14.59 -6.71
N ASP A 50 -10.09 14.76 -5.40
CA ASP A 50 -11.36 15.33 -4.93
C ASP A 50 -11.48 16.77 -5.46
N SER A 51 -12.40 17.01 -6.39
CA SER A 51 -12.51 18.30 -7.09
C SER A 51 -12.96 19.44 -6.18
N GLU A 52 -13.56 19.14 -5.01
CA GLU A 52 -13.99 20.15 -4.04
C GLU A 52 -12.87 20.51 -3.06
N LYS A 53 -12.09 19.53 -2.63
CA LYS A 53 -11.08 19.69 -1.55
C LYS A 53 -9.64 19.70 -2.04
N GLY A 54 -9.39 19.30 -3.29
CA GLY A 54 -8.06 19.14 -3.86
C GLY A 54 -7.24 18.04 -3.20
N ILE A 55 -7.90 17.02 -2.60
CA ILE A 55 -7.21 15.91 -1.95
C ILE A 55 -6.84 14.87 -3.01
N GLU A 56 -5.56 14.53 -3.08
CA GLU A 56 -5.03 13.51 -3.98
C GLU A 56 -5.09 12.12 -3.35
N ILE A 57 -5.66 11.18 -4.09
CA ILE A 57 -5.70 9.76 -3.76
C ILE A 57 -4.97 8.98 -4.86
N LYS A 58 -3.88 8.31 -4.48
CA LYS A 58 -3.16 7.40 -5.37
C LYS A 58 -3.83 6.04 -5.34
N VAL A 59 -4.36 5.63 -6.49
CA VAL A 59 -5.05 4.35 -6.64
C VAL A 59 -4.11 3.36 -7.32
N TRP A 60 -3.57 2.44 -6.52
CA TRP A 60 -2.60 1.43 -6.92
C TRP A 60 -3.29 0.14 -7.38
N LEU A 61 -3.10 -0.20 -8.66
CA LEU A 61 -3.49 -1.48 -9.26
C LEU A 61 -2.42 -2.55 -9.04
N LYS A 62 -1.14 -2.13 -9.03
CA LYS A 62 0.03 -3.00 -8.89
C LYS A 62 1.05 -2.36 -7.95
N PRO A 63 0.77 -2.31 -6.63
CA PRO A 63 1.69 -1.70 -5.66
C PRO A 63 2.98 -2.51 -5.51
N ASP A 64 4.12 -1.83 -5.43
CA ASP A 64 5.44 -2.48 -5.33
C ASP A 64 5.52 -3.43 -4.13
N GLY A 65 6.05 -4.63 -4.34
CA GLY A 65 6.25 -5.62 -3.27
C GLY A 65 4.96 -6.21 -2.68
N ILE A 66 3.78 -5.84 -3.19
CA ILE A 66 2.49 -6.39 -2.78
C ILE A 66 1.96 -7.31 -3.87
N VAL A 67 1.51 -8.50 -3.46
CA VAL A 67 0.79 -9.43 -4.33
C VAL A 67 -0.60 -9.61 -3.75
N PHE A 68 -1.64 -9.34 -4.54
CA PHE A 68 -3.03 -9.59 -4.16
C PHE A 68 -3.38 -11.08 -4.25
N ASP A 69 -2.81 -11.88 -3.35
CA ASP A 69 -3.17 -13.29 -3.21
C ASP A 69 -4.03 -13.51 -1.95
N GLN A 70 -4.53 -14.74 -1.82
CA GLN A 70 -5.35 -15.15 -0.68
C GLN A 70 -4.63 -14.98 0.66
N GLU A 71 -3.30 -15.06 0.70
CA GLU A 71 -2.54 -14.91 1.94
C GLU A 71 -2.49 -13.43 2.37
N THR A 72 -2.20 -12.51 1.45
CA THR A 72 -2.26 -11.05 1.68
C THR A 72 -3.66 -10.62 2.11
N LEU A 73 -4.70 -11.09 1.41
CA LEU A 73 -6.10 -10.76 1.71
C LEU A 73 -6.60 -11.33 3.05
N LYS A 74 -6.00 -12.40 3.57
CA LYS A 74 -6.29 -12.94 4.90
C LYS A 74 -5.53 -12.24 6.01
N ARG A 75 -4.34 -11.69 5.72
CA ARG A 75 -3.46 -11.04 6.70
C ARG A 75 -3.71 -9.54 6.86
N ARG A 76 -4.40 -8.89 5.92
CA ARG A 76 -4.88 -7.51 6.10
C ARG A 76 -5.74 -7.40 7.36
N LYS A 77 -5.67 -6.24 8.00
CA LYS A 77 -6.37 -5.96 9.25
C LYS A 77 -7.45 -4.92 9.02
N ARG A 78 -8.60 -5.10 9.64
CA ARG A 78 -9.63 -4.05 9.69
C ARG A 78 -9.21 -3.05 10.76
N ALA A 79 -9.03 -1.80 10.37
CA ALA A 79 -8.61 -0.71 11.23
C ALA A 79 -9.71 0.36 11.27
N LYS A 80 -10.03 0.81 12.48
CA LYS A 80 -10.89 1.97 12.69
C LYS A 80 -10.05 3.23 12.53
N LEU A 81 -10.33 4.03 11.50
CA LEU A 81 -9.62 5.27 11.18
C LEU A 81 -10.30 6.49 11.81
N ASP A 82 -11.63 6.45 11.94
CA ASP A 82 -12.44 7.43 12.65
C ASP A 82 -13.70 6.73 13.23
N ASN A 83 -14.57 7.46 13.93
CA ASN A 83 -15.79 6.93 14.53
C ASN A 83 -16.64 6.11 13.57
N ASP A 84 -16.80 6.61 12.34
CA ASP A 84 -17.64 6.03 11.29
C ASP A 84 -16.84 5.57 10.06
N LEU A 85 -15.52 5.42 10.20
CA LEU A 85 -14.64 5.01 9.11
C LEU A 85 -13.79 3.82 9.51
N GLU A 86 -14.04 2.69 8.85
CA GLU A 86 -13.18 1.50 8.91
C GLU A 86 -12.57 1.23 7.53
N ALA A 87 -11.32 0.77 7.53
CA ALA A 87 -10.63 0.37 6.31
C ALA A 87 -9.85 -0.92 6.51
N TRP A 88 -9.65 -1.66 5.43
CA TRP A 88 -8.66 -2.73 5.38
C TRP A 88 -7.28 -2.12 5.18
N ILE A 89 -6.35 -2.41 6.09
CA ILE A 89 -4.94 -2.05 5.96
C ILE A 89 -4.11 -3.32 5.77
N ILE A 90 -3.04 -3.23 4.97
CA ILE A 90 -2.11 -4.34 4.77
C ILE A 90 -1.45 -4.79 6.10
N SER A 91 -0.94 -6.02 6.11
CA SER A 91 -0.22 -6.53 7.28
C SER A 91 1.05 -5.72 7.56
N PRO A 92 1.56 -5.68 8.80
CA PRO A 92 2.85 -5.06 9.10
C PRO A 92 4.00 -5.59 8.23
N GLU A 93 3.99 -6.88 7.91
CA GLU A 93 4.97 -7.55 7.07
C GLU A 93 4.89 -7.05 5.62
N ASP A 94 3.68 -7.01 5.05
CA ASP A 94 3.44 -6.50 3.70
C ASP A 94 3.78 -5.01 3.60
N PHE A 95 3.51 -4.23 4.65
CA PHE A 95 3.92 -2.82 4.73
C PHE A 95 5.44 -2.66 4.67
N ILE A 96 6.18 -3.48 5.41
CA ILE A 96 7.66 -3.47 5.38
C ILE A 96 8.14 -3.77 3.96
N VAL A 97 7.62 -4.82 3.33
CA VAL A 97 8.04 -5.23 1.99
C VAL A 97 7.69 -4.17 0.94
N ASN A 98 6.48 -3.58 1.00
CA ASN A 98 6.07 -2.50 0.11
C ASN A 98 7.03 -1.31 0.17
N LYS A 99 7.37 -0.85 1.39
CA LYS A 99 8.31 0.25 1.57
C LYS A 99 9.71 -0.04 1.05
N LEU A 100 10.19 -1.27 1.19
CA LEU A 100 11.51 -1.66 0.70
C LEU A 100 11.56 -1.90 -0.81
N ALA A 101 10.44 -2.33 -1.41
CA ALA A 101 10.34 -2.65 -2.83
C ALA A 101 10.27 -1.40 -3.72
N ARG A 102 9.87 -0.26 -3.17
CA ARG A 102 9.82 1.02 -3.87
C ARG A 102 11.16 1.37 -4.54
N PRO A 103 11.18 1.66 -5.86
CA PRO A 103 12.37 2.14 -6.55
C PRO A 103 12.86 3.50 -6.04
N ASP A 104 11.92 4.35 -5.60
CA ASP A 104 12.14 5.71 -5.11
C ASP A 104 12.30 5.78 -3.58
N ARG A 105 12.49 4.63 -2.89
CA ARG A 105 12.60 4.60 -1.42
C ARG A 105 13.70 5.53 -0.92
N GLY A 106 13.39 6.25 0.16
CA GLY A 106 14.32 7.17 0.81
C GLY A 106 14.54 6.86 2.29
N ALA A 107 15.28 7.75 2.95
CA ALA A 107 15.56 7.65 4.39
C ALA A 107 14.29 7.60 5.25
N VAL A 108 13.20 8.25 4.82
CA VAL A 108 11.91 8.22 5.52
C VAL A 108 11.28 6.83 5.46
N ASP A 109 11.32 6.15 4.31
CA ASP A 109 10.81 4.79 4.16
C ASP A 109 11.60 3.81 5.04
N GLU A 110 12.92 3.94 5.10
CA GLU A 110 13.76 3.13 5.99
C GLU A 110 13.44 3.37 7.48
N GLN A 111 13.22 4.63 7.88
CA GLN A 111 12.80 4.96 9.24
C GLN A 111 11.42 4.36 9.58
N ASP A 112 10.48 4.40 8.65
CA ASP A 112 9.15 3.82 8.82
C ASP A 112 9.23 2.29 8.95
N VAL A 113 10.07 1.63 8.14
CA VAL A 113 10.36 0.18 8.25
C VAL A 113 10.98 -0.17 9.61
N LYS A 114 12.05 0.54 10.02
CA LYS A 114 12.68 0.35 11.33
C LYS A 114 11.67 0.50 12.47
N SER A 115 10.81 1.53 12.38
CA SER A 115 9.77 1.76 13.39
C SER A 115 8.80 0.59 13.51
N VAL A 116 8.39 -0.04 12.40
CA VAL A 116 7.51 -1.22 12.45
C VAL A 116 8.26 -2.42 13.02
N LEU A 117 9.47 -2.70 12.52
CA LEU A 117 10.31 -3.82 12.99
C LEU A 117 10.53 -3.76 14.51
N THR A 118 10.84 -2.58 15.06
CA THR A 118 11.05 -2.44 16.50
C THR A 118 9.75 -2.57 17.30
N ARG A 119 8.66 -1.95 16.85
CA ARG A 119 7.39 -1.89 17.61
C ARG A 119 6.56 -3.17 17.53
N GLN A 120 6.76 -3.95 16.48
CA GLN A 120 5.99 -5.17 16.22
C GLN A 120 6.87 -6.42 16.32
N ARG A 121 8.14 -6.33 16.75
CA ARG A 121 9.11 -7.43 16.77
C ARG A 121 8.51 -8.78 17.18
N ASP A 122 7.83 -8.83 18.31
CA ASP A 122 7.30 -10.08 18.87
C ASP A 122 5.95 -10.53 18.26
N LYS A 123 5.42 -9.76 17.31
CA LYS A 123 4.13 -9.96 16.64
C LYS A 123 4.28 -10.21 15.13
N LEU A 124 5.47 -10.00 14.58
CA LEU A 124 5.74 -10.23 13.18
C LEU A 124 5.85 -11.73 12.92
N ASP A 125 5.22 -12.17 11.84
CA ASP A 125 5.45 -13.48 11.26
C ASP A 125 6.72 -13.42 10.40
N GLU A 126 7.84 -13.80 11.02
CA GLU A 126 9.17 -13.72 10.38
C GLU A 126 9.29 -14.60 9.13
N ASP A 127 8.62 -15.75 9.10
CA ASP A 127 8.65 -16.66 7.95
C ASP A 127 7.88 -16.06 6.77
N TYR A 128 6.70 -15.47 7.05
CA TYR A 128 5.93 -14.73 6.05
C TYR A 128 6.69 -13.50 5.54
N LEU A 129 7.26 -12.70 6.44
CA LEU A 129 8.03 -11.51 6.08
C LEU A 129 9.23 -11.87 5.17
N LYS A 130 10.01 -12.89 5.53
CA LYS A 130 11.15 -13.35 4.72
C LYS A 130 10.70 -13.88 3.36
N LYS A 131 9.61 -14.66 3.32
CA LYS A 131 9.02 -15.15 2.06
C LYS A 131 8.65 -13.99 1.14
N ARG A 132 7.91 -13.00 1.64
CA ARG A 132 7.49 -11.82 0.87
C ARG A 132 8.68 -10.97 0.43
N ALA A 133 9.61 -10.68 1.33
CA ALA A 133 10.81 -9.91 1.02
C ALA A 133 11.68 -10.60 -0.04
N LYS A 134 11.79 -11.94 0.00
CA LYS A 134 12.51 -12.71 -1.04
C LYS A 134 11.81 -12.59 -2.39
N ASN A 135 10.50 -12.76 -2.44
CA ASN A 135 9.73 -12.68 -3.68
C ASN A 135 9.77 -11.28 -4.30
N ALA A 136 9.81 -10.23 -3.48
CA ALA A 136 9.97 -8.85 -3.93
C ALA A 136 11.44 -8.44 -4.20
N GLY A 137 12.41 -9.34 -4.00
CA GLY A 137 13.84 -9.06 -4.26
C GLY A 137 14.53 -8.17 -3.21
N VAL A 138 13.90 -7.94 -2.04
CA VAL A 138 14.37 -7.01 -1.00
C VAL A 138 14.88 -7.69 0.27
N LEU A 139 14.97 -9.02 0.30
CA LEU A 139 15.41 -9.77 1.49
C LEU A 139 16.74 -9.28 2.07
N LYS A 140 17.75 -9.04 1.22
CA LYS A 140 19.06 -8.54 1.69
C LYS A 140 18.95 -7.16 2.35
N VAL A 141 18.09 -6.29 1.82
CA VAL A 141 17.86 -4.95 2.38
C VAL A 141 17.20 -5.06 3.75
N LEU A 142 16.18 -5.92 3.88
CA LEU A 142 15.53 -6.22 5.15
C LEU A 142 16.53 -6.71 6.20
N GLU A 143 17.37 -7.69 5.85
CA GLU A 143 18.39 -8.25 6.76
C GLU A 143 19.42 -7.20 7.20
N THR A 144 19.83 -6.30 6.32
CA THR A 144 20.72 -5.19 6.67
C THR A 144 20.06 -4.26 7.68
N ILE A 145 18.78 -3.93 7.50
CA ILE A 145 18.05 -3.05 8.42
C ILE A 145 17.86 -3.70 9.80
N GLN A 146 17.58 -5.01 9.86
CA GLN A 146 17.38 -5.74 11.11
C GLN A 146 18.65 -5.89 11.97
N LYS A 147 19.84 -5.75 11.38
CA LYS A 147 21.13 -5.84 12.06
C LYS A 147 21.60 -4.52 12.69
N LEU A 148 20.97 -3.41 12.32
CA LEU A 148 21.24 -2.07 12.87
C LEU A 148 20.45 -1.83 14.15
#